data_AF-A0A4R3LWZ2-F1
#
_entry.id   AF-A0A4R3LWZ2-F1
#
_cell.length_a   1.000
_cell.length_b   1.000
_cell.length_c   1.000
_cell.angle_alpha   90.00
_cell.angle_beta   90.00
_cell.angle_gamma   90.00
#
_symmetry.space_group_name_H-M   'P 1'
#
loop_
_entity.id
_entity.type
_entity.pdbx_description
1 polymer ?
#
loop_
_entity_poly.entity_id
_entity_poly.type
_entity_poly.pdbx_seq_one_letter_code
_entity_poly.pdbx_strand_id
1 'polypeptide(L)'
;MAVVGSRATPRPGWYAPRTKLDKDKRGLRTKDEKMTFGDRVRGIAIALFTGCLLAVTPAAGAPSAPGGPGTAPLAQAPNGPQHLDAVMGQEAVLNPMPILTKTGTASWAEGFDALVAALKDITAEMDRLGLKRAGDAMVAYTASDEAGFDYEAQIPFSGATTEKPANGVGLGASYSGRVLKFGHVGSFADMDNTYEAIANYLDARNIEAQDLYIERYLTDPVTAPPESLEVEIFVPLR
;
A
#
# COMPACT_ATOMS: atom_id res chain seq x y z
N MET A 1 56.65 40.06 -3.07
CA MET A 1 55.93 40.77 -4.15
C MET A 1 55.31 39.73 -5.09
N ALA A 2 54.19 40.04 -5.75
CA ALA A 2 53.40 39.11 -6.59
C ALA A 2 54.13 38.72 -7.91
N VAL A 3 53.71 37.77 -8.75
CA VAL A 3 52.43 37.56 -9.49
C VAL A 3 52.45 36.10 -10.01
N VAL A 4 51.50 35.21 -9.67
CA VAL A 4 50.22 34.87 -10.37
C VAL A 4 50.32 34.33 -11.81
N GLY A 5 49.79 33.12 -12.01
CA GLY A 5 48.90 32.80 -13.15
C GLY A 5 49.53 32.10 -14.37
N SER A 6 49.24 30.80 -14.54
CA SER A 6 49.43 30.09 -15.80
C SER A 6 48.06 29.73 -16.41
N ARG A 7 47.79 30.19 -17.65
CA ARG A 7 46.65 29.78 -18.48
C ARG A 7 47.17 29.22 -19.80
N ALA A 8 46.68 28.04 -20.19
CA ALA A 8 47.01 27.41 -21.46
C ALA A 8 46.04 27.80 -22.59
N THR A 9 46.52 27.78 -23.84
CA THR A 9 45.88 27.80 -25.19
C THR A 9 46.88 28.48 -26.17
N PRO A 10 46.78 28.43 -27.54
CA PRO A 10 45.64 27.98 -28.38
C PRO A 10 45.95 27.27 -29.77
N ARG A 11 44.88 26.82 -30.48
CA ARG A 11 44.67 26.76 -31.99
C ARG A 11 45.28 25.59 -32.86
N PRO A 12 44.90 25.38 -34.17
CA PRO A 12 43.52 25.20 -34.74
C PRO A 12 43.32 24.28 -36.02
N GLY A 13 42.07 23.85 -36.31
CA GLY A 13 41.42 23.70 -37.67
C GLY A 13 41.72 22.48 -38.59
N TRP A 14 40.95 22.16 -39.67
CA TRP A 14 39.54 22.41 -40.11
C TRP A 14 39.19 21.63 -41.43
N TYR A 15 37.92 21.23 -41.66
CA TYR A 15 37.28 20.69 -42.93
C TYR A 15 37.82 19.34 -43.54
N ALA A 16 37.07 18.41 -44.19
CA ALA A 16 35.65 18.05 -44.44
C ALA A 16 35.61 16.72 -45.30
N PRO A 17 34.50 16.16 -45.92
CA PRO A 17 33.06 16.48 -45.91
C PRO A 17 32.08 15.29 -45.61
N ARG A 18 31.68 14.46 -46.60
CA ARG A 18 30.65 13.37 -46.57
C ARG A 18 30.78 12.40 -47.76
N THR A 19 30.38 11.13 -47.57
CA THR A 19 29.77 10.28 -48.62
C THR A 19 28.41 9.74 -48.14
N LYS A 20 27.53 9.33 -49.06
CA LYS A 20 26.14 8.95 -48.78
C LYS A 20 25.92 7.44 -48.93
N LEU A 21 24.86 6.98 -48.25
CA LEU A 21 23.94 5.90 -48.66
C LEU A 21 24.46 4.46 -48.58
N ASP A 22 24.09 3.79 -47.49
CA ASP A 22 23.36 2.53 -47.66
C ASP A 22 21.98 2.69 -46.97
N LYS A 23 20.94 2.15 -47.59
CA LYS A 23 19.54 2.54 -47.38
C LYS A 23 18.66 1.33 -47.10
N ASP A 24 19.12 0.33 -46.35
CA ASP A 24 18.32 -0.90 -46.16
C ASP A 24 18.28 -1.52 -44.74
N LYS A 25 18.11 -0.67 -43.71
CA LYS A 25 17.71 -1.13 -42.35
C LYS A 25 16.52 -0.37 -41.74
N ARG A 26 15.63 0.19 -42.58
CA ARG A 26 14.31 0.70 -42.14
C ARG A 26 13.27 -0.43 -42.24
N GLY A 27 13.37 -1.42 -41.35
CA GLY A 27 12.53 -2.63 -41.42
C GLY A 27 12.17 -3.28 -40.08
N LEU A 28 12.90 -3.03 -39.00
CA LEU A 28 12.50 -3.48 -37.65
C LEU A 28 12.66 -2.33 -36.63
N ARG A 29 11.72 -1.38 -36.69
CA ARG A 29 11.20 -0.82 -35.44
C ARG A 29 10.15 -1.80 -34.94
N THR A 30 10.56 -2.74 -34.11
CA THR A 30 9.61 -3.28 -33.12
C THR A 30 9.08 -2.06 -32.38
N LYS A 31 7.75 -1.91 -32.35
CA LYS A 31 7.11 -0.78 -31.68
C LYS A 31 7.53 -0.84 -30.20
N ASP A 32 8.32 0.13 -29.76
CA ASP A 32 8.19 0.65 -28.40
C ASP A 32 6.83 1.35 -28.33
N GLU A 33 5.78 0.54 -28.32
CA GLU A 33 4.44 0.97 -27.97
C GLU A 33 4.55 1.35 -26.49
N LYS A 34 4.52 2.65 -26.24
CA LYS A 34 4.55 3.20 -24.89
C LYS A 34 3.28 2.76 -24.18
N MET A 35 3.29 1.57 -23.57
CA MET A 35 2.36 1.22 -22.51
C MET A 35 2.43 2.34 -21.49
N THR A 36 1.35 3.09 -21.42
CA THR A 36 1.22 4.15 -20.43
C THR A 36 0.93 3.51 -19.09
N PHE A 37 1.25 4.18 -17.99
CA PHE A 37 1.13 3.58 -16.66
C PHE A 37 -0.27 3.04 -16.35
N GLY A 38 -1.34 3.58 -16.96
CA GLY A 38 -2.70 3.04 -16.86
C GLY A 38 -2.87 1.59 -17.32
N ASP A 39 -2.04 1.10 -18.26
CA ASP A 39 -2.04 -0.31 -18.67
C ASP A 39 -1.45 -1.23 -17.58
N ARG A 40 -0.63 -0.68 -16.67
CA ARG A 40 -0.04 -1.40 -15.53
C ARG A 40 -0.96 -1.40 -14.30
N VAL A 41 -1.78 -0.36 -14.12
CA VAL A 41 -2.80 -0.28 -13.06
C VAL A 41 -3.88 -1.36 -13.25
N ARG A 42 -4.18 -1.74 -14.51
CA ARG A 42 -4.98 -2.94 -14.79
C ARG A 42 -4.36 -4.22 -14.20
N GLY A 43 -3.04 -4.32 -14.04
CA GLY A 43 -2.40 -5.47 -13.40
C GLY A 43 -2.71 -5.59 -11.91
N ILE A 44 -2.79 -4.47 -11.19
CA ILE A 44 -3.04 -4.45 -9.73
C ILE A 44 -4.46 -4.95 -9.39
N ALA A 45 -5.42 -4.83 -10.30
CA ALA A 45 -6.81 -5.27 -10.11
C ALA A 45 -7.24 -6.46 -11.01
N ILE A 46 -6.33 -7.09 -11.77
CA ILE A 46 -6.66 -8.22 -12.68
C ILE A 46 -5.75 -9.45 -12.44
N ALA A 47 -4.77 -9.37 -11.55
CA ALA A 47 -3.88 -10.50 -11.24
C ALA A 47 -4.52 -11.65 -10.41
N LEU A 48 -5.79 -11.54 -9.97
CA LEU A 48 -6.44 -12.50 -9.06
C LEU A 48 -7.62 -13.27 -9.66
N PHE A 49 -7.69 -13.41 -10.99
CA PHE A 49 -8.71 -14.22 -11.64
C PHE A 49 -8.14 -15.41 -12.43
N THR A 50 -8.32 -16.63 -11.90
CA THR A 50 -8.80 -17.81 -12.66
C THR A 50 -9.24 -18.95 -11.73
N GLY A 51 -10.54 -19.22 -11.71
CA GLY A 51 -11.14 -20.46 -11.18
C GLY A 51 -11.62 -20.37 -9.71
N CYS A 52 -12.77 -20.92 -9.31
CA CYS A 52 -13.69 -21.81 -10.03
C CYS A 52 -15.15 -21.54 -9.61
N LEU A 53 -16.08 -21.55 -10.57
CA LEU A 53 -17.50 -21.29 -10.35
C LEU A 53 -18.21 -22.55 -9.83
N LEU A 54 -18.70 -22.52 -8.59
CA LEU A 54 -19.70 -23.47 -8.10
C LEU A 54 -21.02 -22.75 -7.83
N ALA A 55 -22.06 -23.13 -8.58
CA ALA A 55 -23.37 -22.53 -8.50
C ALA A 55 -24.11 -22.96 -7.20
N VAL A 56 -24.55 -21.98 -6.41
CA VAL A 56 -25.54 -22.22 -5.35
C VAL A 56 -26.95 -22.16 -5.95
N THR A 57 -27.69 -23.25 -5.81
CA THR A 57 -29.11 -23.34 -6.18
C THR A 57 -29.98 -22.68 -5.10
N PRO A 58 -30.92 -21.77 -5.44
CA PRO A 58 -31.87 -21.24 -4.46
C PRO A 58 -32.91 -22.32 -4.10
N ALA A 59 -32.97 -22.70 -2.83
CA ALA A 59 -34.03 -23.58 -2.31
C ALA A 59 -35.33 -22.77 -2.11
N ALA A 60 -36.45 -23.31 -2.61
CA ALA A 60 -37.76 -22.68 -2.51
C ALA A 60 -38.33 -22.71 -1.07
N GLY A 61 -39.17 -21.72 -0.75
CA GLY A 61 -39.62 -21.45 0.62
C GLY A 61 -40.85 -22.22 1.12
N ALA A 62 -41.22 -21.94 2.37
CA ALA A 62 -42.43 -22.35 3.07
C ALA A 62 -42.88 -21.21 4.03
N PRO A 63 -44.13 -21.20 4.54
CA PRO A 63 -44.93 -19.97 4.52
C PRO A 63 -44.95 -19.15 5.83
N SER A 64 -45.25 -17.85 5.68
CA SER A 64 -45.50 -16.90 6.76
C SER A 64 -46.89 -17.09 7.39
N ALA A 65 -46.97 -16.98 8.72
CA ALA A 65 -48.22 -16.80 9.46
C ALA A 65 -48.17 -15.50 10.30
N PRO A 66 -49.25 -14.71 10.39
CA PRO A 66 -49.20 -13.37 10.99
C PRO A 66 -49.73 -13.30 12.44
N GLY A 67 -49.21 -12.34 13.22
CA GLY A 67 -49.96 -11.70 14.31
C GLY A 67 -49.30 -11.68 15.70
N GLY A 68 -48.99 -10.49 16.21
CA GLY A 68 -48.66 -10.25 17.63
C GLY A 68 -47.58 -9.19 17.87
N PRO A 69 -47.92 -7.95 18.26
CA PRO A 69 -46.94 -6.93 18.63
C PRO A 69 -46.53 -7.06 20.11
N GLY A 70 -45.23 -7.20 20.39
CA GLY A 70 -44.67 -7.25 21.74
C GLY A 70 -43.21 -6.83 21.77
N THR A 71 -42.91 -5.76 22.50
CA THR A 71 -41.61 -5.08 22.53
C THR A 71 -40.53 -5.78 23.35
N ALA A 72 -39.35 -5.99 22.76
CA ALA A 72 -38.04 -5.86 23.41
C ALA A 72 -36.94 -5.68 22.34
N PRO A 73 -36.06 -4.67 22.42
CA PRO A 73 -34.88 -4.62 21.56
C PRO A 73 -33.87 -5.66 22.06
N LEU A 74 -33.84 -6.83 21.41
CA LEU A 74 -32.69 -7.71 21.49
C LEU A 74 -31.52 -6.98 20.82
N ALA A 75 -30.47 -6.71 21.59
CA ALA A 75 -29.22 -6.16 21.07
C ALA A 75 -28.70 -7.12 20.00
N GLN A 76 -28.68 -6.65 18.74
CA GLN A 76 -28.16 -7.43 17.64
C GLN A 76 -26.63 -7.48 17.77
N ALA A 77 -26.09 -8.66 18.05
CA ALA A 77 -24.66 -8.89 17.92
C ALA A 77 -24.27 -8.67 16.45
N PRO A 78 -23.23 -7.88 16.14
CA PRO A 78 -22.88 -7.52 14.77
C PRO A 78 -22.11 -8.64 14.06
N ASN A 79 -22.75 -9.79 13.88
CA ASN A 79 -22.24 -10.93 13.12
C ASN A 79 -23.31 -11.41 12.12
N GLY A 80 -23.65 -10.53 11.17
CA GLY A 80 -24.22 -10.92 9.89
C GLY A 80 -23.13 -10.85 8.81
N PRO A 81 -23.26 -11.55 7.68
CA PRO A 81 -22.34 -11.39 6.56
C PRO A 81 -22.35 -9.91 6.13
N GLN A 82 -21.20 -9.26 6.18
CA GLN A 82 -21.11 -7.88 5.72
C GLN A 82 -21.35 -7.86 4.22
N HIS A 83 -22.44 -7.23 3.80
CA HIS A 83 -22.71 -7.01 2.39
C HIS A 83 -21.55 -6.19 1.80
N LEU A 84 -21.03 -6.65 0.65
CA LEU A 84 -19.94 -6.03 -0.10
C LEU A 84 -20.25 -4.58 -0.55
N ASP A 85 -21.50 -4.14 -0.36
CA ASP A 85 -22.09 -2.90 -0.86
C ASP A 85 -21.77 -1.64 -0.01
N ALA A 86 -21.01 -1.75 1.08
CA ALA A 86 -20.82 -0.65 2.04
C ALA A 86 -19.36 -0.38 2.48
N VAL A 87 -18.38 -0.68 1.62
CA VAL A 87 -17.06 -0.02 1.73
C VAL A 87 -17.24 1.48 1.48
N MET A 88 -17.32 2.25 2.56
CA MET A 88 -17.63 3.69 2.53
C MET A 88 -16.36 4.49 2.84
N GLY A 89 -15.75 5.04 1.80
CA GLY A 89 -14.60 5.93 1.94
C GLY A 89 -14.95 7.16 2.77
N GLN A 90 -14.28 7.33 3.91
CA GLN A 90 -14.37 8.50 4.78
C GLN A 90 -13.22 9.45 4.47
N GLU A 91 -13.49 10.68 4.06
CA GLU A 91 -12.43 11.69 3.91
C GLU A 91 -11.78 11.99 5.28
N ALA A 92 -10.45 11.98 5.31
CA ALA A 92 -9.66 12.30 6.48
C ALA A 92 -8.38 13.07 6.09
N VAL A 93 -7.75 13.68 7.09
CA VAL A 93 -6.42 14.28 6.96
C VAL A 93 -5.50 13.58 7.95
N LEU A 94 -4.44 12.96 7.43
CA LEU A 94 -3.37 12.41 8.26
C LEU A 94 -2.38 13.52 8.61
N ASN A 95 -2.03 13.59 9.90
CA ASN A 95 -1.00 14.48 10.42
C ASN A 95 0.30 13.67 10.59
N PRO A 96 1.48 14.27 10.32
CA PRO A 96 2.75 13.56 10.39
C PRO A 96 3.12 13.27 11.85
N MET A 97 3.52 12.03 12.13
CA MET A 97 4.03 11.59 13.43
C MET A 97 5.49 11.13 13.30
N PRO A 98 6.35 11.33 14.31
CA PRO A 98 7.66 10.69 14.35
C PRO A 98 7.51 9.17 14.36
N ILE A 99 8.18 8.49 13.43
CA ILE A 99 8.13 7.04 13.26
C ILE A 99 9.53 6.44 13.24
N LEU A 100 9.68 5.24 13.77
CA LEU A 100 10.74 4.33 13.36
C LEU A 100 10.20 3.49 12.20
N THR A 101 11.03 3.27 11.17
CA THR A 101 10.61 2.64 9.91
C THR A 101 11.52 1.47 9.57
N LYS A 102 11.01 0.48 8.84
CA LYS A 102 11.82 -0.57 8.21
C LYS A 102 11.21 -0.97 6.88
N THR A 103 11.98 -0.81 5.81
CA THR A 103 11.59 -1.22 4.45
C THR A 103 11.88 -2.69 4.21
N GLY A 104 11.03 -3.36 3.44
CA GLY A 104 11.23 -4.73 3.01
C GLY A 104 10.42 -5.09 1.77
N THR A 105 10.65 -6.31 1.29
CA THR A 105 9.88 -6.94 0.21
C THR A 105 9.38 -8.28 0.74
N ALA A 106 8.16 -8.69 0.39
CA ALA A 106 7.60 -9.99 0.79
C ALA A 106 6.85 -10.64 -0.37
N SER A 107 6.80 -11.97 -0.38
CA SER A 107 5.90 -12.72 -1.25
C SER A 107 4.47 -12.70 -0.69
N TRP A 108 3.46 -12.89 -1.54
CA TRP A 108 2.06 -12.96 -1.09
C TRP A 108 1.82 -14.06 -0.03
N ALA A 109 2.55 -15.18 -0.11
CA ALA A 109 2.43 -16.30 0.83
C ALA A 109 3.09 -16.03 2.19
N GLU A 110 4.13 -15.19 2.25
CA GLU A 110 4.91 -14.88 3.47
C GLU A 110 4.61 -13.49 4.02
N GLY A 111 3.66 -12.77 3.41
CA GLY A 111 3.41 -11.34 3.65
C GLY A 111 3.20 -10.98 5.12
N PHE A 112 2.27 -11.65 5.80
CA PHE A 112 1.99 -11.38 7.21
C PHE A 112 3.20 -11.65 8.12
N ASP A 113 3.90 -12.77 7.92
CA ASP A 113 5.08 -13.12 8.72
C ASP A 113 6.22 -12.11 8.51
N ALA A 114 6.42 -11.62 7.28
CA ALA A 114 7.41 -10.60 6.97
C ALA A 114 7.09 -9.25 7.64
N LEU A 115 5.81 -8.82 7.61
CA LEU A 115 5.36 -7.60 8.30
C LEU A 115 5.54 -7.72 9.83
N VAL A 116 5.16 -8.86 10.42
CA VAL A 116 5.33 -9.14 11.84
C VAL A 116 6.82 -9.16 12.23
N ALA A 117 7.70 -9.71 11.39
CA ALA A 117 9.14 -9.67 11.62
C ALA A 117 9.69 -8.24 11.59
N ALA A 118 9.31 -7.42 10.60
CA ALA A 118 9.73 -6.04 10.50
C ALA A 118 9.27 -5.21 11.72
N LEU A 119 8.03 -5.41 12.19
CA LEU A 119 7.48 -4.71 13.36
C LEU A 119 8.15 -5.15 14.68
N LYS A 120 8.54 -6.43 14.81
CA LYS A 120 9.37 -6.91 15.94
C LYS A 120 10.74 -6.24 15.95
N ASP A 121 11.39 -6.13 14.79
CA ASP A 121 12.70 -5.48 14.67
C ASP A 121 12.63 -3.97 14.99
N ILE A 122 11.60 -3.27 14.50
CA ILE A 122 11.36 -1.86 14.85
C ILE A 122 11.13 -1.71 16.36
N THR A 123 10.35 -2.61 16.98
CA THR A 123 10.07 -2.57 18.43
C THR A 123 11.35 -2.78 19.25
N ALA A 124 12.15 -3.79 18.91
CA ALA A 124 13.42 -4.05 19.59
C ALA A 124 14.41 -2.87 19.49
N GLU A 125 14.47 -2.20 18.33
CA GLU A 125 15.29 -1.00 18.16
C GLU A 125 14.69 0.22 18.90
N MET A 126 13.37 0.36 18.97
CA MET A 126 12.68 1.39 19.74
C MET A 126 13.04 1.31 21.23
N ASP A 127 12.97 0.10 21.80
CA ASP A 127 13.36 -0.19 23.18
C ASP A 127 14.85 0.09 23.42
N ARG A 128 15.72 -0.33 22.49
CA ARG A 128 17.17 -0.07 22.55
C ARG A 128 17.50 1.42 22.57
N LEU A 129 16.75 2.23 21.80
CA LEU A 129 16.90 3.69 21.72
C LEU A 129 16.24 4.43 22.90
N GLY A 130 15.55 3.74 23.82
CA GLY A 130 14.83 4.34 24.94
C GLY A 130 13.58 5.14 24.53
N LEU A 131 13.08 4.90 23.31
CA LEU A 131 11.89 5.55 22.76
C LEU A 131 10.63 4.80 23.22
N LYS A 132 9.47 5.47 23.17
CA LYS A 132 8.19 4.88 23.58
C LYS A 132 7.20 4.88 22.44
N ARG A 133 6.57 3.73 22.15
CA ARG A 133 5.47 3.63 21.18
C ARG A 133 4.37 4.66 21.50
N ALA A 134 3.96 5.39 20.49
CA ALA A 134 3.03 6.51 20.59
C ALA A 134 1.77 6.35 19.72
N GLY A 135 1.58 5.18 19.11
CA GLY A 135 0.42 4.87 18.28
C GLY A 135 0.48 3.46 17.70
N ASP A 136 -0.51 3.20 16.86
CA ASP A 136 -0.71 1.94 16.16
C ASP A 136 0.40 1.65 15.14
N ALA A 137 0.62 0.37 14.83
CA ALA A 137 1.54 0.02 13.76
C ALA A 137 0.94 0.41 12.41
N MET A 138 1.77 0.88 11.49
CA MET A 138 1.35 1.22 10.13
C MET A 138 2.25 0.52 9.10
N VAL A 139 1.69 0.20 7.94
CA VAL A 139 2.43 -0.38 6.81
C VAL A 139 2.05 0.39 5.56
N ALA A 140 3.04 0.97 4.88
CA ALA A 140 2.87 1.67 3.62
C ALA A 140 3.37 0.80 2.46
N TYR A 141 2.49 0.41 1.54
CA TYR A 141 2.81 -0.43 0.38
C TYR A 141 3.20 0.47 -0.80
N THR A 142 4.46 0.34 -1.24
CA THR A 142 5.08 1.28 -2.19
C THR A 142 5.19 0.71 -3.61
N ALA A 143 5.15 -0.61 -3.77
CA ALA A 143 5.01 -1.31 -5.04
C ALA A 143 4.43 -2.72 -4.84
N SER A 144 3.84 -3.28 -5.88
CA SER A 144 3.40 -4.69 -5.93
C SER A 144 3.39 -5.25 -7.34
N ASP A 145 3.51 -6.57 -7.46
CA ASP A 145 3.40 -7.34 -8.70
C ASP A 145 2.87 -8.77 -8.44
N GLU A 146 2.89 -9.65 -9.45
CA GLU A 146 2.41 -11.03 -9.36
C GLU A 146 3.20 -11.89 -8.34
N ALA A 147 4.43 -11.51 -7.98
CA ALA A 147 5.28 -12.27 -7.06
C ALA A 147 5.18 -11.78 -5.61
N GLY A 148 4.92 -10.48 -5.40
CA GLY A 148 4.84 -9.90 -4.06
C GLY A 148 4.70 -8.39 -4.01
N PHE A 149 5.19 -7.80 -2.91
CA PHE A 149 5.06 -6.37 -2.64
C PHE A 149 6.25 -5.79 -1.87
N ASP A 150 6.53 -4.52 -2.12
CA ASP A 150 7.47 -3.68 -1.38
C ASP A 150 6.71 -2.84 -0.35
N TYR A 151 7.18 -2.83 0.89
CA TYR A 151 6.54 -2.17 2.02
C TYR A 151 7.52 -1.36 2.87
N GLU A 152 6.98 -0.36 3.56
CA GLU A 152 7.61 0.30 4.70
C GLU A 152 6.75 0.09 5.95
N ALA A 153 7.23 -0.76 6.86
CA ALA A 153 6.63 -0.92 8.19
C ALA A 153 7.04 0.26 9.07
N GLN A 154 6.11 0.77 9.87
CA GLN A 154 6.26 2.00 10.65
C GLN A 154 5.65 1.82 12.05
N ILE A 155 6.33 2.29 13.09
CA ILE A 155 5.75 2.41 14.42
C ILE A 155 5.94 3.85 14.94
N PRO A 156 4.86 4.60 15.21
CA PRO A 156 4.93 5.93 15.83
C PRO A 156 5.58 5.88 17.20
N PHE A 157 6.43 6.85 17.50
CA PHE A 157 7.12 6.94 18.79
C PHE A 157 7.07 8.35 19.40
N SER A 158 7.39 8.40 20.69
CA SER A 158 7.58 9.59 21.50
C SER A 158 8.87 9.48 22.32
N GLY A 159 9.37 10.62 22.77
CA GLY A 159 10.70 10.75 23.37
C GLY A 159 11.71 11.34 22.40
N ALA A 160 12.99 11.29 22.79
CA ALA A 160 14.09 11.78 21.97
C ALA A 160 15.32 10.90 22.20
N THR A 161 16.10 10.68 21.14
CA THR A 161 17.38 9.99 21.20
C THR A 161 18.40 10.75 20.36
N THR A 162 19.67 10.68 20.76
CA THR A 162 20.81 11.14 19.95
C THR A 162 21.56 9.98 19.30
N GLU A 163 21.20 8.74 19.64
CA GLU A 163 21.71 7.55 19.01
C GLU A 163 21.07 7.36 17.63
N LYS A 164 21.81 6.74 16.71
CA LYS A 164 21.30 6.39 15.40
C LYS A 164 20.62 5.02 15.45
N PRO A 165 19.50 4.83 14.73
CA PRO A 165 18.96 3.51 14.44
C PRO A 165 19.98 2.59 13.77
N ALA A 166 19.85 1.29 14.03
CA ALA A 166 20.64 0.21 13.46
C ALA A 166 19.76 -0.83 12.73
N ASN A 167 20.38 -1.90 12.22
CA ASN A 167 19.69 -3.10 11.71
C ASN A 167 18.64 -2.88 10.60
N GLY A 168 18.83 -1.84 9.78
CA GLY A 168 17.91 -1.46 8.71
C GLY A 168 16.67 -0.70 9.17
N VAL A 169 16.57 -0.37 10.46
CA VAL A 169 15.56 0.56 10.98
C VAL A 169 16.01 1.99 10.69
N GLY A 170 15.08 2.87 10.32
CA GLY A 170 15.28 4.30 10.10
C GLY A 170 14.42 5.17 11.02
N LEU A 171 14.74 6.47 11.11
CA LEU A 171 13.87 7.49 11.70
C LEU A 171 13.23 8.30 10.58
N GLY A 172 11.93 8.56 10.68
CA GLY A 172 11.17 9.30 9.68
C GLY A 172 9.96 10.04 10.24
N ALA A 173 9.10 10.49 9.33
CA ALA A 173 7.79 11.04 9.62
C ALA A 173 6.74 10.27 8.81
N SER A 174 5.59 9.94 9.42
CA SER A 174 4.49 9.29 8.71
C SER A 174 3.93 10.17 7.60
N TYR A 175 3.21 9.54 6.66
CA TYR A 175 2.48 10.26 5.63
C TYR A 175 1.60 11.36 6.23
N SER A 176 1.51 12.49 5.52
CA SER A 176 0.66 13.62 5.87
C SER A 176 -0.04 14.13 4.63
N GLY A 177 -1.35 14.38 4.74
CA GLY A 177 -2.17 14.86 3.64
C GLY A 177 -3.60 14.33 3.69
N ARG A 178 -4.36 14.62 2.64
CA ARG A 178 -5.73 14.11 2.47
C ARG A 178 -5.69 12.63 2.08
N VAL A 179 -6.59 11.86 2.67
CA VAL A 179 -6.79 10.43 2.39
C VAL A 179 -8.29 10.13 2.36
N LEU A 180 -8.68 9.06 1.65
CA LEU A 180 -9.88 8.31 1.98
C LEU A 180 -9.50 7.19 2.95
N LYS A 181 -10.31 7.00 3.98
CA LYS A 181 -10.18 5.93 4.96
C LYS A 181 -11.27 4.88 4.76
N PHE A 182 -10.87 3.63 4.80
CA PHE A 182 -11.72 2.45 4.75
C PHE A 182 -11.39 1.55 5.96
N GLY A 183 -12.33 0.68 6.35
CA GLY A 183 -12.13 -0.26 7.46
C GLY A 183 -12.17 -1.70 6.97
N HIS A 184 -11.30 -2.52 7.54
CA HIS A 184 -11.28 -3.97 7.41
C HIS A 184 -11.38 -4.60 8.81
N VAL A 185 -12.23 -5.62 8.95
CA VAL A 185 -12.30 -6.47 10.14
C VAL A 185 -12.43 -7.91 9.66
N GLY A 186 -11.42 -8.74 9.91
CA GLY A 186 -11.37 -10.10 9.37
C GLY A 186 -9.98 -10.71 9.39
N SER A 187 -9.76 -11.69 8.51
CA SER A 187 -8.44 -12.29 8.33
C SER A 187 -7.56 -11.44 7.40
N PHE A 188 -6.24 -11.50 7.61
CA PHE A 188 -5.26 -10.91 6.69
C PHE A 188 -5.45 -11.41 5.25
N ALA A 189 -5.85 -12.67 5.07
CA ALA A 189 -6.12 -13.27 3.76
C ALA A 189 -7.38 -12.69 3.08
N ASP A 190 -8.41 -12.33 3.86
CA ASP A 190 -9.65 -11.73 3.35
C ASP A 190 -9.51 -10.24 2.99
N MET A 191 -8.39 -9.60 3.36
CA MET A 191 -8.15 -8.17 3.13
C MET A 191 -8.08 -7.82 1.64
N ASP A 192 -7.73 -8.78 0.79
CA ASP A 192 -7.82 -8.67 -0.68
C ASP A 192 -9.22 -8.27 -1.18
N ASN A 193 -10.29 -8.90 -0.66
CA ASN A 193 -11.67 -8.53 -0.98
C ASN A 193 -11.97 -7.06 -0.61
N THR A 194 -11.28 -6.53 0.40
CA THR A 194 -11.41 -5.12 0.80
C THR A 194 -10.70 -4.21 -0.19
N TYR A 195 -9.52 -4.59 -0.68
CA TYR A 195 -8.81 -3.88 -1.75
C TYR A 195 -9.61 -3.85 -3.07
N GLU A 196 -10.22 -4.96 -3.49
CA GLU A 196 -11.14 -4.99 -4.65
C GLU A 196 -12.31 -4.01 -4.46
N ALA A 197 -12.95 -4.02 -3.29
CA ALA A 197 -14.08 -3.14 -2.99
C ALA A 197 -13.67 -1.65 -2.93
N ILE A 198 -12.45 -1.34 -2.45
CA ILE A 198 -11.88 0.02 -2.48
C ILE A 198 -11.62 0.46 -3.93
N ALA A 199 -11.00 -0.38 -4.77
CA ALA A 199 -10.75 -0.06 -6.18
C ALA A 199 -12.05 0.24 -6.93
N ASN A 200 -13.08 -0.60 -6.75
CA ASN A 200 -14.42 -0.39 -7.29
C ASN A 200 -15.08 0.89 -6.77
N TYR A 201 -14.91 1.23 -5.47
CA TYR A 201 -15.44 2.47 -4.89
C TYR A 201 -14.84 3.72 -5.55
N LEU A 202 -13.53 3.71 -5.82
CA LEU A 202 -12.78 4.82 -6.41
C LEU A 202 -13.13 5.01 -7.88
N ASP A 203 -13.16 3.93 -8.67
CA ASP A 203 -13.52 3.96 -10.10
C ASP A 203 -14.94 4.46 -10.32
N ALA A 204 -15.93 3.91 -9.58
CA ALA A 204 -17.33 4.31 -9.67
C ALA A 204 -17.60 5.78 -9.30
N ARG A 205 -16.63 6.47 -8.69
CA ARG A 205 -16.69 7.90 -8.33
C ARG A 205 -15.68 8.76 -9.09
N ASN A 206 -14.89 8.18 -9.99
CA ASN A 206 -13.81 8.84 -10.72
C ASN A 206 -12.85 9.60 -9.76
N ILE A 207 -12.43 8.95 -8.67
CA ILE A 207 -11.54 9.53 -7.66
C ILE A 207 -10.09 9.21 -8.00
N GLU A 208 -9.27 10.24 -8.21
CA GLU A 208 -7.84 10.09 -8.44
C GLU A 208 -7.06 9.94 -7.12
N ALA A 209 -6.72 8.69 -6.79
CA ALA A 209 -5.80 8.34 -5.71
C ALA A 209 -4.33 8.49 -6.14
N GLN A 210 -3.41 8.50 -5.17
CA GLN A 210 -1.99 8.21 -5.39
C GLN A 210 -1.75 6.70 -5.44
N ASP A 211 -0.64 6.28 -6.02
CA ASP A 211 -0.23 4.87 -6.12
C ASP A 211 0.45 4.43 -4.82
N LEU A 212 -0.30 4.50 -3.71
CA LEU A 212 0.16 4.23 -2.34
C LEU A 212 -1.02 3.76 -1.49
N TYR A 213 -0.86 2.68 -0.72
CA TYR A 213 -1.82 2.25 0.30
C TYR A 213 -1.13 2.26 1.66
N ILE A 214 -1.83 2.72 2.70
CA ILE A 214 -1.30 2.75 4.07
C ILE A 214 -2.29 2.05 4.99
N GLU A 215 -1.92 0.90 5.52
CA GLU A 215 -2.67 0.21 6.57
C GLU A 215 -2.28 0.74 7.95
N ARG A 216 -3.26 0.94 8.82
CA ARG A 216 -3.07 1.14 10.26
C ARG A 216 -3.74 0.00 11.01
N TYR A 217 -2.95 -0.72 11.78
CA TYR A 217 -3.36 -1.90 12.53
C TYR A 217 -3.81 -1.52 13.94
N LEU A 218 -5.14 -1.43 14.16
CA LEU A 218 -5.73 -1.12 15.46
C LEU A 218 -5.54 -2.28 16.45
N THR A 219 -5.57 -3.52 15.94
CA THR A 219 -5.08 -4.72 16.63
C THR A 219 -3.59 -4.92 16.34
N ASP A 220 -2.75 -5.08 17.37
CA ASP A 220 -1.31 -5.27 17.17
C ASP A 220 -0.98 -6.61 16.47
N PRO A 221 -0.48 -6.61 15.22
CA PRO A 221 -0.26 -7.84 14.44
C PRO A 221 0.88 -8.71 15.02
N VAL A 222 1.72 -8.18 15.91
CA VAL A 222 2.75 -8.96 16.61
C VAL A 222 2.14 -9.92 17.63
N THR A 223 0.92 -9.64 18.10
CA THR A 223 0.27 -10.37 19.21
C THR A 223 -1.14 -10.87 18.90
N ALA A 224 -1.84 -10.25 17.94
CA ALA A 224 -3.17 -10.65 17.50
C ALA A 224 -3.10 -11.86 16.55
N PRO A 225 -4.13 -12.74 16.53
CA PRO A 225 -4.27 -13.74 15.49
C PRO A 225 -4.45 -13.08 14.11
N PRO A 226 -3.87 -13.64 13.03
CA PRO A 226 -4.06 -13.12 11.67
C PRO A 226 -5.51 -13.23 11.17
N GLU A 227 -6.34 -14.03 11.84
CA GLU A 227 -7.76 -14.28 11.52
C GLU A 227 -8.72 -13.20 12.07
N SER A 228 -8.21 -12.28 12.91
CA SER A 228 -9.03 -11.33 13.67
C SER A 228 -8.33 -9.98 13.81
N LEU A 229 -8.02 -9.36 12.68
CA LEU A 229 -7.39 -8.06 12.60
C LEU A 229 -8.44 -6.96 12.43
N GLU A 230 -8.27 -5.83 13.13
CA GLU A 230 -8.95 -4.57 12.84
C GLU A 230 -7.95 -3.61 12.20
N VAL A 231 -8.20 -3.24 10.95
CA VAL A 231 -7.29 -2.43 10.12
C VAL A 231 -8.04 -1.27 9.50
N GLU A 232 -7.45 -0.07 9.54
CA GLU A 232 -7.88 1.07 8.74
C GLU A 232 -6.97 1.22 7.53
N ILE A 233 -7.54 1.13 6.33
CA ILE A 233 -6.82 1.28 5.07
C ILE A 233 -7.00 2.72 4.59
N PHE A 234 -5.89 3.44 4.43
CA PHE A 234 -5.85 4.79 3.90
C PHE A 234 -5.37 4.80 2.45
N VAL A 235 -6.12 5.52 1.60
CA VAL A 235 -5.80 5.80 0.21
C VAL A 235 -5.54 7.30 0.07
N PRO A 236 -4.27 7.72 -0.09
CA PRO A 236 -3.93 9.12 -0.32
C PRO A 236 -4.54 9.68 -1.59
N LEU A 237 -5.10 10.88 -1.50
CA LEU A 237 -5.70 11.58 -2.64
C LEU A 237 -4.66 12.44 -3.38
N ARG A 238 -4.87 12.68 -4.68
CA ARG A 238 -4.12 13.67 -5.44
C ARG A 238 -4.59 15.13 -5.18
#